data_AF-A0A971XI14-F1
#
_entry.id   AF-A0A971XI14-F1
#
_cell.length_a   1.000
_cell.length_b   1.000
_cell.length_c   1.000
_cell.angle_alpha   90.00
_cell.angle_beta   90.00
_cell.angle_gamma   90.00
#
_symmetry.space_group_name_H-M   'P 1'
#
loop_
_entity.id
_entity.type
_entity.pdbx_description
1 polymer ?
#
loop_
_entity_poly.entity_id
_entity_poly.type
_entity_poly.pdbx_seq_one_letter_code
_entity_poly.pdbx_strand_id
1 'polypeptide(L)'
;MKEINFLLIFFVFSLLLNSQNNNMIVYDSTLNQQVLIDKIDSKDLQHPIFAEYYKFYFESYNPDMSIIEKIKPLLDDISITIVMGSWCGDSQEQIPKFYKIISLLNFDENKIQLIAVDRKKHAREYDALVQSLNIELIPTFIFYKNGKELGRIIESPQETLETDILKILNQ
;
A
#
# COMPACT_ATOMS: atom_id res chain seq x y z
N MET A 1 -10.45 61.89 12.34
CA MET A 1 -9.68 60.94 13.15
C MET A 1 -10.57 60.39 14.25
N LYS A 2 -11.11 59.18 14.07
CA LYS A 2 -11.64 58.34 15.14
C LYS A 2 -11.05 56.97 14.89
N GLU A 3 -10.05 56.62 15.69
CA GLU A 3 -9.47 55.28 15.67
C GLU A 3 -10.48 54.32 16.29
N ILE A 4 -10.89 53.31 15.52
CA ILE A 4 -11.68 52.20 16.03
C ILE A 4 -10.69 51.06 16.27
N ASN A 5 -10.29 50.91 17.53
CA ASN A 5 -9.67 49.70 18.05
C ASN A 5 -10.69 48.55 17.92
N PHE A 6 -10.45 47.62 17.00
CA PHE A 6 -11.10 46.31 17.05
C PHE A 6 -10.15 45.34 17.77
N LEU A 7 -10.35 45.27 19.09
CA LEU A 7 -9.71 44.31 19.97
C LEU A 7 -10.27 42.90 19.67
N LEU A 8 -9.36 41.96 19.43
CA LEU A 8 -9.44 40.50 19.67
C LEU A 8 -10.83 39.84 19.64
N ILE A 9 -10.99 38.79 18.83
CA ILE A 9 -11.52 37.46 19.25
C ILE A 9 -11.52 36.47 18.07
N PHE A 10 -10.89 35.32 18.31
CA PHE A 10 -11.10 34.02 17.63
C PHE A 10 -10.83 33.90 16.12
N PHE A 11 -9.58 33.57 15.77
CA PHE A 11 -9.36 32.42 14.88
C PHE A 11 -8.04 31.72 15.21
N VAL A 12 -7.88 31.33 16.48
CA VAL A 12 -7.12 30.11 16.82
C VAL A 12 -8.03 28.94 16.44
N PHE A 13 -8.29 28.82 15.15
CA PHE A 13 -8.92 27.63 14.60
C PHE A 13 -7.75 26.68 14.37
N SER A 14 -7.57 25.80 15.36
CA SER A 14 -7.38 24.37 15.13
C SER A 14 -7.24 24.06 13.64
N LEU A 15 -6.05 23.69 13.18
CA LEU A 15 -5.62 22.32 13.32
C LEU A 15 -4.14 22.27 13.71
N LEU A 16 -3.91 21.71 14.89
CA LEU A 16 -2.79 20.84 15.13
C LEU A 16 -2.81 19.77 14.02
N LEU A 17 -2.15 20.01 12.89
CA LEU A 17 -1.68 18.93 12.04
C LEU A 17 -0.45 18.31 12.71
N ASN A 18 -0.65 17.76 13.90
CA ASN A 18 0.06 16.55 14.25
C ASN A 18 -0.70 15.44 13.54
N SER A 19 -0.49 15.32 12.22
CA SER A 19 -0.72 14.03 11.57
C SER A 19 0.10 13.05 12.38
N GLN A 20 -0.59 12.11 13.01
CA GLN A 20 -0.04 11.27 14.05
C GLN A 20 1.26 10.64 13.52
N ASN A 21 2.37 10.87 14.22
CA ASN A 21 3.50 9.94 14.16
C ASN A 21 3.02 8.66 14.86
N ASN A 22 2.05 7.97 14.25
CA ASN A 22 1.75 6.60 14.56
C ASN A 22 3.03 5.86 14.19
N ASN A 23 3.73 5.37 15.20
CA ASN A 23 4.83 4.46 14.94
C ASN A 23 4.21 3.23 14.27
N MET A 24 4.32 3.17 12.95
CA MET A 24 3.83 2.08 12.11
C MET A 24 4.66 0.81 12.33
N ILE A 25 5.79 0.94 13.02
CA ILE A 25 6.66 -0.15 13.42
C ILE A 25 6.33 -0.55 14.86
N VAL A 26 5.82 -1.77 15.03
CA VAL A 26 5.48 -2.35 16.34
C VAL A 26 6.29 -3.62 16.58
N TYR A 27 6.42 -4.01 17.84
CA TYR A 27 7.03 -5.29 18.20
C TYR A 27 5.98 -6.39 18.20
N ASP A 28 6.15 -7.40 17.33
CA ASP A 28 5.30 -8.59 17.33
C ASP A 28 5.91 -9.65 18.25
N SER A 29 5.22 -9.95 19.36
CA SER A 29 5.70 -10.92 20.35
C SER A 29 5.71 -12.37 19.85
N THR A 30 4.91 -12.70 18.83
CA THR A 30 4.84 -14.04 18.24
C THR A 30 6.06 -14.29 17.37
N LEU A 31 6.50 -13.26 16.64
CA LEU A 31 7.66 -13.31 15.77
C LEU A 31 8.97 -12.89 16.45
N ASN A 32 8.87 -12.25 17.62
CA ASN A 32 9.99 -11.69 18.36
C ASN A 32 10.83 -10.70 17.51
N GLN A 33 10.15 -9.84 16.74
CA GLN A 33 10.77 -8.85 15.87
C GLN A 33 9.89 -7.61 15.64
N GLN A 34 10.45 -6.59 15.02
CA GLN A 34 9.70 -5.39 14.59
C GLN A 34 8.99 -5.62 13.26
N VAL A 35 7.73 -5.18 13.16
CA VAL A 35 6.88 -5.34 11.98
C VAL A 35 6.11 -4.05 11.67
N LEU A 36 5.71 -3.88 10.41
CA LEU A 36 4.79 -2.81 10.01
C LEU A 36 3.35 -3.19 10.35
N ILE A 37 2.52 -2.20 10.70
CA ILE A 37 1.09 -2.36 10.98
C ILE A 37 0.30 -1.15 10.49
N ASP A 38 -0.99 -1.33 10.16
CA ASP A 38 -1.91 -0.30 9.64
C ASP A 38 -1.55 0.19 8.22
N LYS A 39 -2.17 1.30 7.79
CA LYS A 39 -1.95 1.87 6.46
C LYS A 39 -0.58 2.51 6.32
N ILE A 40 0.28 1.89 5.54
CA ILE A 40 1.64 2.34 5.23
C ILE A 40 1.75 2.86 3.78
N ASP A 41 2.89 3.44 3.43
CA ASP A 41 3.25 3.77 2.06
C ASP A 41 4.58 3.14 1.61
N SER A 42 4.97 3.40 0.36
CA SER A 42 6.22 2.87 -0.25
C SER A 42 7.50 3.38 0.44
N LYS A 43 7.44 4.48 1.21
CA LYS A 43 8.59 5.01 1.96
C LYS A 43 8.77 4.28 3.28
N ASP A 44 7.68 3.84 3.92
CA ASP A 44 7.77 3.02 5.15
C ASP A 44 8.53 1.70 4.90
N LEU A 45 8.34 1.11 3.72
CA LEU A 45 9.06 -0.09 3.28
C LEU A 45 10.57 0.15 3.06
N GLN A 46 10.99 1.41 2.92
CA GLN A 46 12.39 1.82 2.79
C GLN A 46 13.04 2.18 4.13
N HIS A 47 12.33 2.01 5.25
CA HIS A 47 12.94 2.11 6.58
C HIS A 47 14.09 1.10 6.72
N PRO A 48 15.20 1.41 7.42
CA PRO A 48 16.40 0.55 7.48
C PRO A 48 16.18 -0.92 7.86
N ILE A 49 15.13 -1.22 8.63
CA ILE A 49 14.75 -2.60 9.01
C ILE A 49 14.28 -3.42 7.80
N PHE A 50 13.66 -2.76 6.81
CA PHE A 50 12.96 -3.38 5.68
C PHE A 50 13.63 -3.10 4.34
N ALA A 51 14.48 -2.07 4.29
CA ALA A 51 15.05 -1.51 3.07
C ALA A 51 15.88 -2.51 2.27
N GLU A 52 16.56 -3.45 2.93
CA GLU A 52 17.47 -4.40 2.26
C GLU A 52 16.71 -5.31 1.29
N TYR A 53 15.68 -6.02 1.76
CA TYR A 53 14.87 -6.87 0.88
C TYR A 53 14.09 -6.03 -0.12
N TYR A 54 13.58 -4.86 0.30
CA TYR A 54 12.82 -3.99 -0.59
C TYR A 54 13.65 -3.58 -1.80
N LYS A 55 14.86 -3.06 -1.54
CA LYS A 55 15.80 -2.66 -2.60
C LYS A 55 16.17 -3.85 -3.48
N PHE A 56 16.52 -4.98 -2.89
CA PHE A 56 16.91 -6.18 -3.64
C PHE A 56 15.82 -6.63 -4.62
N TYR A 57 14.58 -6.83 -4.16
CA TYR A 57 13.49 -7.29 -5.03
C TYR A 57 13.01 -6.22 -6.02
N PHE A 58 13.05 -4.95 -5.65
CA PHE A 58 12.71 -3.85 -6.58
C PHE A 58 13.72 -3.73 -7.72
N GLU A 59 15.03 -3.79 -7.42
CA GLU A 59 16.10 -3.65 -8.41
C GLU A 59 16.29 -4.90 -9.27
N SER A 60 16.11 -6.09 -8.70
CA SER A 60 16.28 -7.37 -9.41
C SER A 60 15.13 -7.70 -10.37
N TYR A 61 13.97 -7.06 -10.22
CA TYR A 61 12.80 -7.36 -11.04
C TYR A 61 12.77 -6.54 -12.34
N ASN A 62 12.63 -7.26 -13.45
CA ASN A 62 12.57 -6.69 -14.79
C ASN A 62 11.29 -7.18 -15.50
N PRO A 63 10.16 -6.45 -15.37
CA PRO A 63 8.89 -6.80 -16.00
C PRO A 63 8.98 -6.84 -17.52
N ASP A 64 8.10 -7.62 -18.17
CA ASP A 64 7.97 -7.57 -19.62
C ASP A 64 7.36 -6.23 -20.07
N MET A 65 8.20 -5.38 -20.65
CA MET A 65 7.79 -4.05 -21.12
C MET A 65 6.68 -4.10 -22.18
N SER A 66 6.57 -5.17 -22.97
CA SER A 66 5.48 -5.32 -23.94
C SER A 66 4.11 -5.50 -23.26
N ILE A 67 4.08 -6.03 -22.04
CA ILE A 67 2.88 -6.16 -21.22
C ILE A 67 2.60 -4.85 -20.49
N ILE A 68 3.63 -4.19 -19.96
CA ILE A 68 3.51 -2.86 -19.33
C ILE A 68 2.82 -1.86 -20.29
N GLU A 69 3.22 -1.80 -21.56
CA GLU A 69 2.58 -0.91 -22.54
C GLU A 69 1.10 -1.25 -22.79
N LYS A 70 0.69 -2.52 -22.67
CA LYS A 70 -0.71 -2.94 -22.80
C LYS A 70 -1.55 -2.59 -21.56
N ILE A 71 -0.93 -2.49 -20.39
CA ILE A 71 -1.62 -2.13 -19.14
C ILE A 71 -1.95 -0.65 -19.09
N LYS A 72 -1.05 0.23 -19.53
CA LYS A 72 -1.21 1.69 -19.46
C LYS A 72 -2.61 2.22 -19.84
N PRO A 73 -3.22 1.83 -20.98
CA PRO A 73 -4.54 2.34 -21.36
C PRO A 73 -5.70 1.82 -20.50
N LEU A 74 -5.46 0.88 -19.57
CA LEU A 74 -6.48 0.26 -18.73
C LEU A 74 -6.55 0.83 -17.31
N LEU A 75 -5.72 1.83 -16.99
CA LEU A 75 -5.54 2.35 -15.62
C LEU A 75 -6.60 3.37 -15.19
N ASP A 76 -7.44 3.82 -16.12
CA ASP A 76 -8.53 4.75 -15.83
C ASP A 76 -9.52 4.12 -14.84
N ASP A 77 -9.88 4.90 -13.82
CA ASP A 77 -10.76 4.51 -12.71
C ASP A 77 -10.34 3.27 -11.91
N ILE A 78 -9.08 2.85 -12.03
CA ILE A 78 -8.51 1.76 -11.25
C ILE A 78 -8.08 2.24 -9.87
N SER A 79 -8.40 1.47 -8.84
CA SER A 79 -7.83 1.60 -7.49
C SER A 79 -7.43 0.23 -6.97
N ILE A 80 -6.48 0.20 -6.03
CA ILE A 80 -5.86 -1.04 -5.55
C ILE A 80 -5.84 -1.01 -4.03
N THR A 81 -6.28 -2.10 -3.41
CA THR A 81 -6.07 -2.34 -1.97
C THR A 81 -5.14 -3.53 -1.80
N ILE A 82 -4.14 -3.40 -0.94
CA ILE A 82 -3.12 -4.41 -0.71
C ILE A 82 -3.04 -4.68 0.77
N VAL A 83 -3.12 -5.96 1.16
CA VAL A 83 -2.85 -6.40 2.53
C VAL A 83 -1.56 -7.21 2.54
N MET A 84 -0.60 -6.84 3.39
CA MET A 84 0.72 -7.47 3.46
C MET A 84 1.22 -7.62 4.90
N GLY A 85 2.27 -8.43 5.09
CA GLY A 85 2.98 -8.51 6.37
C GLY A 85 4.48 -8.32 6.14
N SER A 86 5.13 -7.37 6.82
CA SER A 86 6.57 -7.08 6.58
C SER A 86 7.49 -8.24 7.01
N TRP A 87 6.93 -9.19 7.76
CA TRP A 87 7.57 -10.41 8.23
C TRP A 87 7.38 -11.61 7.30
N CYS A 88 6.53 -11.50 6.26
CA CYS A 88 6.16 -12.59 5.37
C CYS A 88 7.07 -12.58 4.13
N GLY A 89 7.67 -13.73 3.78
CA GLY A 89 8.57 -13.87 2.63
C GLY A 89 7.92 -13.48 1.30
N ASP A 90 6.70 -13.95 1.04
CA ASP A 90 5.97 -13.58 -0.19
C ASP A 90 5.66 -12.08 -0.24
N SER A 91 5.40 -11.45 0.91
CA SER A 91 5.18 -10.00 0.97
C SER A 91 6.48 -9.25 0.69
N GLN A 92 7.59 -9.70 1.29
CA GLN A 92 8.92 -9.14 1.05
C GLN A 92 9.33 -9.26 -0.42
N GLU A 93 8.94 -10.34 -1.09
CA GLU A 93 9.25 -10.59 -2.49
C GLU A 93 8.34 -9.82 -3.45
N GLN A 94 7.02 -9.93 -3.31
CA GLN A 94 6.09 -9.46 -4.35
C GLN A 94 5.77 -7.96 -4.24
N ILE A 95 5.76 -7.38 -3.03
CA ILE A 95 5.44 -5.94 -2.86
C ILE A 95 6.45 -5.05 -3.59
N PRO A 96 7.78 -5.23 -3.46
CA PRO A 96 8.73 -4.39 -4.18
C PRO A 96 8.67 -4.57 -5.70
N LYS A 97 8.45 -5.81 -6.18
CA LYS A 97 8.24 -6.11 -7.60
C LYS A 97 6.98 -5.42 -8.15
N PHE A 98 5.91 -5.41 -7.38
CA PHE A 98 4.70 -4.68 -7.72
C PHE A 98 4.96 -3.17 -7.82
N TYR A 99 5.66 -2.57 -6.84
CA TYR A 99 6.01 -1.14 -6.90
C TYR A 99 6.93 -0.80 -8.09
N LYS A 100 7.78 -1.73 -8.55
CA LYS A 100 8.54 -1.57 -9.80
C LYS A 100 7.61 -1.42 -11.01
N ILE A 101 6.56 -2.23 -11.09
CA ILE A 101 5.53 -2.12 -12.14
C ILE A 101 4.77 -0.80 -12.03
N ILE A 102 4.33 -0.42 -10.82
CA ILE A 102 3.62 0.84 -10.56
C ILE A 102 4.43 2.06 -11.01
N SER A 103 5.74 2.05 -10.72
CA SER A 103 6.68 3.08 -11.17
C SER A 103 6.78 3.16 -12.70
N LEU A 104 6.90 2.02 -13.40
CA LEU A 104 6.96 1.99 -14.87
C LEU A 104 5.64 2.42 -15.54
N LEU A 105 4.51 2.18 -14.89
CA LEU A 105 3.19 2.60 -15.34
C LEU A 105 2.91 4.08 -15.07
N ASN A 106 3.73 4.76 -14.26
CA ASN A 106 3.43 6.08 -13.69
C ASN A 106 2.04 6.11 -13.02
N PHE A 107 1.65 5.03 -12.35
CA PHE A 107 0.35 4.93 -11.70
C PHE A 107 0.32 5.79 -10.43
N ASP A 108 -0.80 6.46 -10.19
CA ASP A 108 -0.98 7.33 -9.04
C ASP A 108 -1.04 6.51 -7.74
N GLU A 109 0.03 6.58 -6.93
CA GLU A 109 0.12 5.86 -5.66
C GLU A 109 -1.00 6.25 -4.67
N ASN A 110 -1.65 7.41 -4.83
CA ASN A 110 -2.81 7.77 -3.99
C ASN A 110 -4.02 6.86 -4.22
N LYS A 111 -4.05 6.15 -5.36
CA LYS A 111 -5.06 5.13 -5.67
C LYS A 111 -4.69 3.74 -5.13
N ILE A 112 -3.59 3.63 -4.39
CA ILE A 112 -3.14 2.41 -3.73
C ILE A 112 -3.34 2.57 -2.22
N GLN A 113 -4.10 1.66 -1.62
CA GLN A 113 -4.21 1.52 -0.17
C GLN A 113 -3.41 0.30 0.29
N LEU A 114 -2.20 0.52 0.80
CA LEU A 114 -1.35 -0.53 1.35
C LEU A 114 -1.55 -0.64 2.86
N ILE A 115 -1.94 -1.82 3.35
CA ILE A 115 -2.22 -2.09 4.75
C ILE A 115 -1.31 -3.22 5.22
N ALA A 116 -0.51 -2.94 6.25
CA ALA A 116 0.34 -3.92 6.91
C ALA A 116 -0.35 -4.54 8.13
N VAL A 117 -0.05 -5.81 8.38
CA VAL A 117 -0.63 -6.58 9.49
C VAL A 117 0.44 -7.35 10.29
N ASP A 118 0.14 -7.62 11.55
CA ASP A 118 0.94 -8.46 12.43
C ASP A 118 0.87 -9.96 12.03
N ARG A 119 1.53 -10.84 12.80
CA ARG A 119 1.53 -12.29 12.53
C ARG A 119 0.15 -12.93 12.55
N LYS A 120 -0.78 -12.36 13.31
CA LYS A 120 -2.17 -12.82 13.42
C LYS A 120 -3.07 -12.22 12.34
N LYS A 121 -2.49 -11.45 11.41
CA LYS A 121 -3.18 -10.69 10.36
C LYS A 121 -4.08 -9.59 10.92
N HIS A 122 -3.73 -9.06 12.10
CA HIS A 122 -4.42 -7.92 12.67
C HIS A 122 -3.74 -6.61 12.28
N ALA A 123 -4.58 -5.61 12.01
CA ALA A 123 -4.20 -4.20 12.06
C ALA A 123 -4.75 -3.59 13.35
N ARG A 124 -4.45 -2.31 13.62
CA ARG A 124 -5.06 -1.58 14.73
C ARG A 124 -6.25 -0.77 14.23
N GLU A 125 -5.98 0.29 13.48
CA GLU A 125 -7.00 1.20 12.98
C GLU A 125 -7.73 0.65 11.75
N TYR A 126 -7.09 -0.27 11.02
CA TYR A 126 -7.59 -0.84 9.77
C TYR A 126 -8.14 -2.26 9.92
N ASP A 127 -8.25 -2.79 11.15
CA ASP A 127 -8.58 -4.20 11.38
C ASP A 127 -9.96 -4.57 10.81
N ALA A 128 -10.98 -3.73 11.03
CA ALA A 128 -12.32 -3.95 10.48
C ALA A 128 -12.32 -3.99 8.94
N LEU A 129 -11.51 -3.15 8.29
CA LEU A 129 -11.35 -3.18 6.85
C LEU A 129 -10.69 -4.49 6.41
N VAL A 130 -9.56 -4.88 7.02
CA VAL A 130 -8.85 -6.13 6.71
C VAL A 130 -9.79 -7.34 6.86
N GLN A 131 -10.58 -7.40 7.94
CA GLN A 131 -11.56 -8.47 8.15
C GLN A 131 -12.64 -8.49 7.06
N SER A 132 -13.12 -7.32 6.60
CA SER A 132 -14.13 -7.23 5.53
C SER A 132 -13.62 -7.66 4.15
N LEU A 133 -12.30 -7.65 3.94
CA LEU A 133 -11.68 -7.99 2.65
C LEU A 133 -11.55 -9.50 2.44
N ASN A 134 -11.87 -10.35 3.43
CA ASN A 134 -11.73 -11.81 3.36
C ASN A 134 -10.30 -12.26 2.98
N ILE A 135 -9.31 -11.78 3.73
CA ILE A 135 -7.88 -12.07 3.46
C ILE A 135 -7.48 -13.40 4.10
N GLU A 136 -7.38 -14.44 3.27
CA GLU A 136 -6.91 -15.76 3.72
C GLU A 136 -5.38 -15.87 3.71
N LEU A 137 -4.70 -15.24 2.76
CA LEU A 137 -3.25 -15.32 2.56
C LEU A 137 -2.67 -13.93 2.21
N ILE A 138 -1.37 -13.73 2.42
CA ILE A 138 -0.71 -12.43 2.21
C ILE A 138 0.61 -12.59 1.45
N PRO A 139 0.99 -11.64 0.58
CA PRO A 139 0.26 -10.42 0.25
C PRO A 139 -0.98 -10.74 -0.60
N THR A 140 -2.02 -9.93 -0.48
CA THR A 140 -3.15 -9.98 -1.42
C THR A 140 -3.32 -8.60 -2.05
N PHE A 141 -3.26 -8.55 -3.38
CA PHE A 141 -3.51 -7.36 -4.20
C PHE A 141 -4.93 -7.43 -4.73
N ILE A 142 -5.77 -6.45 -4.45
CA ILE A 142 -7.17 -6.41 -4.88
C ILE A 142 -7.35 -5.21 -5.80
N PHE A 143 -7.79 -5.46 -7.03
CA PHE A 143 -7.98 -4.44 -8.05
C PHE A 143 -9.47 -4.10 -8.17
N TYR A 144 -9.77 -2.81 -8.23
CA TYR A 144 -11.12 -2.29 -8.35
C TYR A 144 -11.22 -1.37 -9.55
N LYS A 145 -12.37 -1.37 -10.21
CA LYS A 145 -12.75 -0.38 -11.22
C LYS A 145 -14.11 0.20 -10.85
N ASN A 146 -14.19 1.53 -10.75
CA ASN A 146 -15.41 2.22 -10.30
C ASN A 146 -15.96 1.65 -8.97
N GLY A 147 -15.07 1.27 -8.05
CA GLY A 147 -15.41 0.71 -6.74
C GLY A 147 -15.87 -0.75 -6.74
N LYS A 148 -15.96 -1.41 -7.91
CA LYS A 148 -16.26 -2.85 -8.01
C LYS A 148 -14.95 -3.63 -8.11
N GLU A 149 -14.82 -4.68 -7.31
CA GLU A 149 -13.68 -5.61 -7.40
C GLU A 149 -13.67 -6.30 -8.76
N LEU A 150 -12.54 -6.22 -9.46
CA LEU A 150 -12.26 -6.94 -10.71
C LEU A 150 -11.61 -8.29 -10.44
N GLY A 151 -10.70 -8.35 -9.45
CA GLY A 151 -9.99 -9.57 -9.15
C GLY A 151 -8.83 -9.35 -8.18
N ARG A 152 -8.14 -10.45 -7.86
CA ARG A 152 -7.07 -10.49 -6.87
C ARG A 152 -5.85 -11.25 -7.36
N ILE A 153 -4.68 -10.86 -6.86
CA ILE A 153 -3.46 -11.68 -6.86
C ILE A 153 -3.19 -12.05 -5.40
N ILE A 154 -3.08 -13.35 -5.10
CA ILE A 154 -2.94 -13.89 -3.74
C ILE A 154 -1.57 -14.56 -3.62
N GLU A 155 -0.77 -14.13 -2.64
CA GLU A 155 0.62 -14.49 -2.36
C GLU A 155 1.58 -14.21 -3.51
N SER A 156 1.46 -14.95 -4.61
CA SER A 156 2.33 -14.88 -5.79
C SER A 156 1.50 -14.89 -7.09
N PRO A 157 2.03 -14.31 -8.18
CA PRO A 157 1.35 -14.37 -9.48
C PRO A 157 1.30 -15.80 -10.03
N GLN A 158 0.27 -16.11 -10.80
CA GLN A 158 0.12 -17.36 -11.54
C GLN A 158 1.12 -17.48 -12.69
N GLU A 159 1.46 -16.36 -13.33
CA GLU A 159 2.49 -16.29 -14.38
C GLU A 159 3.57 -15.27 -14.02
N THR A 160 3.27 -13.99 -14.22
CA THR A 160 4.08 -12.86 -13.74
C THR A 160 3.13 -11.78 -13.20
N LEU A 161 3.65 -10.88 -12.36
CA LEU A 161 2.80 -9.82 -11.78
C LEU A 161 2.13 -8.97 -12.87
N GLU A 162 2.88 -8.51 -13.87
CA GLU A 162 2.33 -7.72 -14.96
C GLU A 162 1.35 -8.51 -15.85
N THR A 163 1.59 -9.80 -16.06
CA THR A 163 0.66 -10.65 -16.83
C THR A 163 -0.67 -10.79 -16.12
N ASP A 164 -0.65 -11.04 -14.81
CA ASP A 164 -1.87 -11.18 -14.02
C ASP A 164 -2.60 -9.86 -13.84
N ILE A 165 -1.88 -8.75 -13.64
CA ILE A 165 -2.46 -7.40 -13.66
C ILE A 165 -3.19 -7.18 -15.00
N LEU A 166 -2.55 -7.46 -16.14
CA LEU A 166 -3.17 -7.27 -17.45
C LEU A 166 -4.44 -8.12 -17.60
N LYS A 167 -4.44 -9.37 -17.12
CA LYS A 167 -5.64 -10.24 -17.17
C LYS A 167 -6.77 -9.69 -16.32
N ILE A 168 -6.48 -9.23 -15.10
CA ILE A 168 -7.49 -8.67 -14.18
C ILE A 168 -8.10 -7.39 -14.77
N LEU A 169 -7.29 -6.51 -15.34
CA LEU A 169 -7.76 -5.22 -15.87
C LEU A 169 -8.53 -5.33 -17.20
N ASN A 170 -8.45 -6.47 -17.90
CA ASN A 170 -9.20 -6.74 -19.13
C ASN A 170 -10.58 -7.40 -18.90
N GLN A 171 -11.00 -7.59 -17.64
CA GLN A 171 -12.32 -8.13 -17.32
C GLN A 171 -13.47 -7.13 -17.54
#